data_AF-X1NX69-F1
#
_entry.id   AF-X1NX69-F1
#
_cell.length_a   1.000
_cell.length_b   1.000
_cell.length_c   1.000
_cell.angle_alpha   90.00
_cell.angle_beta   90.00
_cell.angle_gamma   90.00
#
_symmetry.space_group_name_H-M   'P 1'
#
loop_
_entity.id
_entity.type
_entity.pdbx_description
1 polymer ?
#
loop_
_entity_poly.entity_id
_entity_poly.type
_entity_poly.pdbx_seq_one_letter_code
_entity_poly.pdbx_strand_id
1 'polypeptide(L)' 'LKISLPKNELRIPTITDIFPGAILYERELMEMFGVKVEGHPDPRKLFLPDDWPDGEYPLRKEWRKRKK' A
#
# COMPACT_ATOMS: atom_id res chain seq x y z
N LEU A 1 13.89 4.13 11.13
CA LEU A 1 13.53 5.40 10.46
C LEU A 1 12.01 5.49 10.42
N LYS A 2 11.39 6.64 10.69
CA LYS A 2 9.93 6.82 10.57
C LYS A 2 9.64 8.10 9.79
N ILE A 3 8.66 8.04 8.89
CA ILE A 3 8.16 9.19 8.14
C ILE A 3 6.66 9.34 8.44
N SER A 4 6.22 10.57 8.67
CA SER A 4 4.80 10.88 8.86
C SER A 4 4.25 11.41 7.55
N LEU A 5 3.19 10.80 7.04
CA LEU A 5 2.54 11.19 5.79
C LEU A 5 1.20 11.87 6.08
N PRO A 6 0.87 12.99 5.42
CA PRO A 6 -0.45 13.59 5.51
C PRO A 6 -1.48 12.69 4.81
N LYS A 7 -2.72 12.63 5.32
CA LYS A 7 -3.79 11.81 4.72
C LYS A 7 -4.10 12.18 3.25
N ASN A 8 -3.81 13.42 2.86
CA ASN A 8 -4.08 13.93 1.52
C ASN A 8 -2.99 13.58 0.50
N GLU A 9 -1.80 13.19 0.97
CA GLU A 9 -0.66 12.85 0.11
C GLU A 9 0.08 11.63 0.69
N LEU A 10 -0.47 10.45 0.37
CA LEU A 10 0.09 9.16 0.75
C LEU A 10 1.06 8.70 -0.33
N ARG A 11 2.15 9.42 -0.55
CA ARG A 11 3.19 9.09 -1.53
C ARG A 11 4.52 8.88 -0.85
N ILE A 12 5.23 7.82 -1.22
CA ILE A 12 6.59 7.56 -0.74
C ILE A 12 7.50 7.13 -1.90
N PRO A 13 8.79 7.48 -1.88
CA PRO A 13 9.74 6.91 -2.80
C PRO A 13 9.97 5.43 -2.47
N THR A 14 10.21 4.61 -3.49
CA THR A 14 10.64 3.23 -3.29
C THR A 14 12.03 3.16 -2.66
N ILE A 15 12.25 2.15 -1.83
CA ILE A 15 13.57 1.77 -1.30
C ILE A 15 14.10 0.49 -1.95
N THR A 16 13.42 -0.05 -2.97
CA THR A 16 13.83 -1.29 -3.64
C THR A 16 15.16 -1.19 -4.35
N ASP A 17 15.57 0.03 -4.70
CA ASP A 17 16.88 0.35 -5.26
C ASP A 17 18.03 -0.03 -4.30
N ILE A 18 17.81 0.17 -2.99
CA ILE A 18 18.78 -0.16 -1.94
C ILE A 18 18.54 -1.57 -1.40
N PHE A 19 17.27 -1.92 -1.18
CA PHE A 19 16.84 -3.18 -0.57
C PHE A 19 15.85 -3.91 -1.49
N PRO A 20 16.30 -4.84 -2.34
CA PRO A 20 15.40 -5.55 -3.25
C PRO A 20 14.34 -6.39 -2.53
N GLY A 21 14.58 -6.78 -1.28
CA GLY A 21 13.59 -7.46 -0.43
C GLY A 21 12.40 -6.57 -0.02
N ALA A 22 12.51 -5.24 -0.15
CA ALA A 22 11.44 -4.31 0.17
C ALA A 22 10.25 -4.39 -0.82
N ILE A 23 10.40 -5.05 -1.96
CA ILE A 23 9.37 -5.16 -3.00
C ILE A 23 8.05 -5.68 -2.42
N LEU A 24 8.08 -6.73 -1.61
CA LEU A 24 6.88 -7.33 -1.02
C LEU A 24 6.21 -6.40 -0.01
N TYR A 25 7.00 -5.70 0.81
CA TYR A 25 6.50 -4.78 1.83
C TYR A 25 5.88 -3.53 1.22
N GLU A 26 6.48 -3.01 0.14
CA GLU A 26 5.92 -1.88 -0.60
C GLU A 26 4.59 -2.26 -1.27
N ARG A 27 4.49 -3.47 -1.81
CA ARG A 27 3.23 -4.01 -2.36
C ARG A 27 2.17 -4.16 -1.30
N GLU A 28 2.53 -4.70 -0.13
CA GLU A 28 1.63 -4.78 1.02
C GLU A 28 1.12 -3.39 1.44
N LEU A 29 1.99 -2.38 1.51
CA LEU A 29 1.61 -1.00 1.84
C LEU A 29 0.67 -0.39 0.79
N MET A 30 0.93 -0.62 -0.50
CA MET A 30 0.07 -0.18 -1.59
C MET A 30 -1.33 -0.79 -1.48
N GLU A 31 -1.43 -2.09 -1.24
CA GLU A 31 -2.71 -2.80 -1.17
C GLU A 31 -3.48 -2.57 0.14
N MET A 32 -2.78 -2.61 1.27
CA MET A 32 -3.43 -2.62 2.59
C MET A 32 -3.72 -1.22 3.13
N PHE A 33 -2.89 -0.24 2.75
CA PHE A 33 -3.00 1.16 3.21
C PHE A 33 -3.26 2.14 2.08
N GLY A 34 -3.13 1.75 0.80
CA GLY A 34 -3.35 2.67 -0.31
C GLY A 34 -2.30 3.75 -0.43
N VAL A 35 -1.09 3.48 0.04
CA VAL A 35 0.06 4.37 -0.13
C VAL A 35 0.61 4.17 -1.53
N LYS A 36 0.85 5.24 -2.29
CA LYS A 36 1.44 5.15 -3.63
C LYS A 36 2.96 5.19 -3.51
N VAL A 37 3.61 4.11 -3.94
CA VAL A 37 5.08 4.04 -3.98
C VAL A 37 5.58 4.46 -5.35
N GLU A 38 6.35 5.55 -5.41
CA GLU A 38 6.90 6.09 -6.65
C GLU A 38 8.22 5.38 -7.01
N GLY A 39 8.32 4.91 -8.25
CA GLY A 39 9.50 4.17 -8.75
C GLY A 39 9.45 2.65 -8.53
N HIS A 40 8.34 2.10 -8.02
CA HIS A 40 8.23 0.67 -7.78
C HIS A 40 8.16 -0.14 -9.09
N PRO A 41 8.94 -1.23 -9.24
CA PRO A 41 9.04 -1.97 -10.50
C PRO A 41 7.79 -2.78 -10.87
N ASP A 42 6.94 -3.17 -9.90
CA ASP A 42 5.77 -4.03 -10.16
C ASP A 42 4.57 -3.78 -9.23
N PRO A 43 3.66 -2.84 -9.55
CA PRO A 43 2.57 -2.42 -8.66
C PRO A 43 1.35 -3.37 -8.68
N ARG A 44 1.55 -4.67 -8.90
CA ARG A 44 0.46 -5.66 -8.95
C ARG A 44 -0.05 -6.00 -7.55
N LYS A 45 -1.36 -6.27 -7.44
CA LYS A 45 -1.97 -6.85 -6.23
C LYS A 45 -1.35 -8.23 -5.93
N LEU A 46 -1.03 -8.50 -4.67
CA LEU A 46 -0.44 -9.73 -4.16
C LEU A 46 -1.34 -10.41 -3.13
N PHE A 47 -1.98 -9.63 -2.26
CA PHE A 47 -2.74 -10.15 -1.12
C PHE A 47 -4.26 -10.10 -1.33
N LEU A 48 -4.76 -9.02 -1.95
CA LEU A 48 -6.19 -8.84 -2.13
C LEU A 48 -6.66 -9.58 -3.38
N PRO A 49 -7.83 -10.25 -3.33
CA PRO A 49 -8.43 -10.84 -4.52
C PRO A 49 -8.72 -9.76 -5.57
N ASP A 50 -8.72 -10.15 -6.84
CA ASP A 50 -8.90 -9.20 -7.97
C ASP A 50 -10.22 -8.41 -7.87
N ASP A 51 -11.26 -9.08 -7.34
CA ASP A 51 -12.61 -8.54 -7.09
C ASP A 51 -12.69 -7.54 -5.91
N TRP A 52 -11.57 -7.26 -5.24
CA TRP A 52 -11.57 -6.33 -4.12
C TRP A 52 -11.83 -4.89 -4.58
N PRO A 53 -12.79 -4.18 -3.94
CA PRO A 53 -13.16 -2.82 -4.34
C PRO A 53 -11.98 -1.85 -4.25
N ASP A 54 -11.78 -1.08 -5.32
CA ASP A 54 -10.75 -0.04 -5.39
C ASP A 54 -11.04 1.06 -4.36
N GLY A 55 -10.02 1.45 -3.59
CA GLY A 55 -10.15 2.43 -2.50
C GLY A 55 -10.55 1.84 -1.13
N GLU A 56 -10.79 0.53 -1.02
CA GLU A 56 -10.96 -0.13 0.28
C GLU A 56 -9.64 -0.70 0.80
N TYR A 57 -9.19 -0.20 1.95
CA TYR A 57 -7.89 -0.52 2.52
C TYR A 57 -8.08 -1.14 3.92
N PRO A 58 -7.99 -2.47 4.07
CA PRO A 58 -8.42 -3.16 5.29
C PRO A 58 -7.62 -2.79 6.54
N LEU A 59 -6.38 -2.31 6.40
CA LEU A 59 -5.55 -1.88 7.53
C LEU A 59 -5.71 -0.40 7.88
N ARG A 60 -6.54 0.37 7.16
CA ARG A 60 -6.88 1.73 7.57
C ARG A 60 -7.81 1.70 8.78
N LYS A 61 -7.54 2.55 9.78
CA LYS A 61 -8.41 2.70 10.97
C LYS A 61 -9.85 3.08 10.64
N GLU A 62 -10.05 3.77 9.51
CA GLU A 62 -11.37 4.21 9.03
C GLU A 62 -12.11 3.10 8.27
N TRP A 63 -11.43 1.98 7.96
CA TRP A 63 -12.04 0.86 7.27
C TRP A 63 -13.01 0.14 8.20
N ARG A 64 -14.30 0.30 7.94
CA ARG A 64 -15.35 -0.49 8.57
C ARG A 64 -15.61 -1.71 7.70
N LYS A 65 -15.29 -2.89 8.24
CA LYS A 65 -15.70 -4.18 7.69
C LYS A 65 -17.20 -4.10 7.41
N ARG A 66 -17.61 -4.12 6.13
CA ARG A 66 -19.03 -4.21 5.77
C ARG A 66 -19.57 -5.45 6.47
N LYS A 67 -20.44 -5.25 7.47
CA LYS A 67 -21.17 -6.37 8.09
C LYS A 67 -22.02 -6.98 6.97
N LYS A 68 -21.72 -8.23 6.65
CA LYS A 68 -22.65 -9.08 5.91
C LYS A 68 -23.71 -9.58 6.89
#